data_AF-A0A5P1F3Z8-F1
#
_entry.id   AF-A0A5P1F3Z8-F1
#
_cell.length_a   1.000
_cell.length_b   1.000
_cell.length_c   1.000
_cell.angle_alpha   90.00
_cell.angle_beta   90.00
_cell.angle_gamma   90.00
#
_symmetry.space_group_name_H-M   'P 1'
#
loop_
_entity.id
_entity.type
_entity.pdbx_description
1 polymer ?
#
loop_
_entity_poly.entity_id
_entity_poly.type
_entity_poly.pdbx_seq_one_letter_code
_entity_poly.pdbx_strand_id
1 'polypeptide(L)'
;MNSSASSLMLSDRRSHLRASFVTESNWSKIAGIATASMSATCASRERDGVEGAVAASEEGGDEEGVGDEGVGGDDEEQGLLRNRRSHRRGGGGGHTGGAAVCCFGDDEFGHMLADILRKNGVEDEGVLFDKHARTALAFVTLKSNGEREFMFYRNPSADMLLTESEINLNLIRRAKIFHYGSISLIAAKEAGILLSYDPNVRLPLWPSEDAARDGIKSIWNEADFIKVSDDEVAFLTKGDPTKEDVVLSLWFEGLKLLIVTDGEKGCRYFTKGFKGSVAGYSVKTVDTTGAGDAFVGALLVSIAKDDSIFQNEEKLREALAFANACGAICTTQKGAIPALPTTADALELVGRGK
;
A
#
# COMPACT_ATOMS: atom_id res chain seq x y z
N MET A 1 27.72 -40.13 7.02
CA MET A 1 27.21 -39.52 8.26
C MET A 1 27.96 -38.21 8.48
N ASN A 2 27.21 -37.16 8.83
CA ASN A 2 27.50 -35.98 9.67
C ASN A 2 28.96 -35.67 10.09
N SER A 3 29.41 -34.41 10.21
CA SER A 3 28.70 -33.11 10.13
C SER A 3 29.67 -32.00 9.71
N SER A 4 29.22 -31.06 8.88
CA SER A 4 29.91 -29.78 8.61
C SER A 4 29.13 -28.63 9.24
N ALA A 5 29.54 -28.22 10.44
CA ALA A 5 28.95 -27.06 11.12
C ALA A 5 29.55 -25.75 10.57
N SER A 6 28.88 -25.13 9.60
CA SER A 6 29.17 -23.76 9.16
C SER A 6 28.44 -22.76 10.07
N SER A 7 29.17 -21.78 10.60
CA SER A 7 28.64 -20.81 11.57
C SER A 7 27.53 -19.95 10.97
N LEU A 8 26.42 -19.79 11.68
CA LEU A 8 25.60 -18.59 11.53
C LEU A 8 26.45 -17.38 11.93
N MET A 9 26.38 -16.31 11.15
CA MET A 9 26.69 -14.96 11.63
C MET A 9 25.36 -14.27 11.91
N LEU A 10 25.00 -14.11 13.19
CA LEU A 10 23.96 -13.17 13.57
C LEU A 10 24.56 -11.76 13.49
N SER A 11 24.11 -10.96 12.51
CA SER A 11 24.18 -9.50 12.63
C SER A 11 22.84 -9.00 13.16
N ASP A 12 22.81 -8.47 14.38
CA ASP A 12 21.63 -7.81 14.94
C ASP A 12 21.27 -6.60 14.05
N ARG A 13 20.17 -6.76 13.30
CA ARG A 13 19.55 -5.73 12.47
C ARG A 13 18.05 -5.84 12.64
N ARG A 14 17.47 -4.90 13.39
CA ARG A 14 16.02 -4.77 13.54
C ARG A 14 15.41 -4.40 12.18
N SER A 15 14.74 -5.34 11.54
CA SER A 15 13.91 -5.09 10.37
C SER A 15 12.58 -4.45 10.80
N HIS A 16 12.06 -3.55 9.97
CA HIS A 16 10.74 -2.91 10.16
C HIS A 16 9.78 -3.45 9.09
N LEU A 17 8.50 -3.58 9.43
CA LEU A 17 7.59 -4.51 8.73
C LEU A 17 6.18 -3.90 8.50
N ARG A 18 5.72 -3.88 7.24
CA ARG A 18 4.31 -3.72 6.80
C ARG A 18 4.10 -4.45 5.47
N ALA A 19 3.01 -5.19 5.27
CA ALA A 19 2.73 -5.85 4.00
C ALA A 19 1.23 -6.01 3.71
N SER A 20 0.91 -6.32 2.45
CA SER A 20 -0.48 -6.49 1.96
C SER A 20 -0.63 -7.73 1.07
N PHE A 21 -1.84 -8.28 1.03
CA PHE A 21 -2.16 -9.52 0.33
C PHE A 21 -3.42 -9.36 -0.51
N VAL A 22 -3.55 -10.15 -1.58
CA VAL A 22 -4.56 -9.92 -2.63
C VAL A 22 -5.21 -11.24 -3.08
N THR A 23 -6.51 -11.39 -2.80
CA THR A 23 -7.46 -12.37 -3.36
C THR A 23 -8.81 -11.66 -3.63
N GLU A 24 -9.63 -12.12 -4.57
CA GLU A 24 -10.75 -11.39 -5.24
C GLU A 24 -11.79 -10.67 -4.33
N SER A 25 -12.80 -9.88 -4.70
CA SER A 25 -13.10 -9.14 -5.92
C SER A 25 -13.31 -7.65 -5.54
N ASN A 26 -14.28 -6.94 -6.13
CA ASN A 26 -14.69 -5.56 -5.80
C ASN A 26 -13.54 -4.58 -5.47
N TRP A 27 -12.68 -4.37 -6.45
CA TRP A 27 -11.26 -4.68 -6.25
C TRP A 27 -10.31 -3.50 -6.05
N SER A 28 -10.45 -2.46 -6.87
CA SER A 28 -9.48 -1.37 -7.00
C SER A 28 -9.41 -0.50 -5.74
N LYS A 29 -10.54 -0.32 -5.04
CA LYS A 29 -10.56 0.24 -3.69
C LYS A 29 -9.84 -0.66 -2.68
N ILE A 30 -10.08 -1.97 -2.66
CA ILE A 30 -9.52 -2.88 -1.64
C ILE A 30 -8.00 -2.99 -1.74
N ALA A 31 -7.46 -3.33 -2.92
CA ALA A 31 -6.01 -3.44 -3.11
C ALA A 31 -5.30 -2.08 -3.07
N GLY A 32 -5.97 -1.03 -3.56
CA GLY A 32 -5.52 0.36 -3.40
C GLY A 32 -5.50 0.81 -1.95
N ILE A 33 -6.44 0.38 -1.09
CA ILE A 33 -6.47 0.68 0.34
C ILE A 33 -5.47 -0.15 1.11
N ALA A 34 -5.22 -1.41 0.75
CA ALA A 34 -4.17 -2.21 1.38
C ALA A 34 -2.79 -1.55 1.13
N THR A 35 -2.50 -1.21 -0.13
CA THR A 35 -1.26 -0.49 -0.52
C THR A 35 -1.21 0.92 0.09
N ALA A 36 -2.26 1.73 -0.08
CA ALA A 36 -2.29 3.10 0.41
C ALA A 36 -2.35 3.19 1.93
N SER A 37 -2.92 2.24 2.68
CA SER A 37 -2.88 2.27 4.16
C SER A 37 -1.48 2.04 4.72
N MET A 38 -0.57 1.45 3.93
CA MET A 38 0.86 1.45 4.26
C MET A 38 1.52 2.82 4.02
N SER A 39 0.90 3.70 3.21
CA SER A 39 1.35 5.05 2.83
C SER A 39 0.56 6.20 3.50
N ALA A 40 -0.63 5.93 4.06
CA ALA A 40 -1.66 6.94 4.33
C ALA A 40 -1.45 7.68 5.65
N THR A 41 -1.69 8.99 5.61
CA THR A 41 -1.61 9.92 6.73
C THR A 41 -2.68 11.01 6.57
N CYS A 42 -3.07 11.67 7.66
CA CYS A 42 -4.23 12.56 7.68
C CYS A 42 -4.13 13.71 6.66
N ALA A 43 -5.13 13.81 5.78
CA ALA A 43 -5.35 15.00 4.97
C ALA A 43 -5.98 16.11 5.84
N SER A 44 -5.34 17.26 5.95
CA SER A 44 -5.88 18.44 6.62
C SER A 44 -6.92 19.17 5.76
N ARG A 45 -7.94 19.74 6.41
CA ARG A 45 -8.83 20.75 5.80
C ARG A 45 -8.28 22.14 6.14
N GLU A 46 -8.00 22.95 5.14
CA GLU A 46 -7.78 24.38 5.33
C GLU A 46 -9.11 25.12 5.48
N ARG A 47 -9.27 25.86 6.57
CA ARG A 47 -10.06 27.10 6.64
C ARG A 47 -9.39 28.03 7.67
N ASP A 48 -8.74 29.07 7.15
CA ASP A 48 -8.30 30.29 7.84
C ASP A 48 -7.78 30.16 9.29
N GLY A 49 -6.50 29.82 9.42
CA GLY A 49 -5.78 29.82 10.71
C GLY A 49 -5.21 28.45 11.08
N VAL A 50 -4.35 28.44 12.09
CA VAL A 50 -3.73 27.21 12.61
C VAL A 50 -4.61 26.64 13.71
N GLU A 51 -5.22 25.47 13.48
CA GLU A 51 -5.43 24.42 14.50
C GLU A 51 -6.04 23.13 13.92
N GLY A 52 -5.84 22.00 14.60
CA GLY A 52 -6.64 20.78 14.47
C GLY A 52 -6.29 19.80 13.35
N ALA A 53 -5.86 18.59 13.72
CA ALA A 53 -5.98 17.42 12.85
C ALA A 53 -7.41 16.86 12.97
N VAL A 54 -8.19 16.89 11.88
CA VAL A 54 -9.60 16.47 11.87
C VAL A 54 -9.76 15.22 11.00
N ALA A 55 -10.17 14.11 11.62
CA ALA A 55 -10.60 12.92 10.89
C ALA A 55 -11.99 13.16 10.27
N ALA A 56 -12.15 12.83 8.99
CA ALA A 56 -13.42 13.02 8.29
C ALA A 56 -14.40 11.87 8.56
N SER A 57 -15.16 11.98 9.66
CA SER A 57 -16.39 11.22 9.87
C SER A 57 -17.59 11.99 9.32
N GLU A 58 -18.13 11.55 8.19
CA GLU A 58 -19.45 12.01 7.71
C GLU A 58 -20.51 11.00 8.15
N GLU A 59 -21.22 11.31 9.25
CA GLU A 59 -22.57 10.79 9.48
C GLU A 59 -23.57 11.87 9.05
N GLY A 60 -24.46 11.51 8.12
CA GLY A 60 -25.63 12.33 7.81
C GLY A 60 -26.77 11.95 8.75
N GLY A 61 -27.19 12.89 9.59
CA GLY A 61 -28.36 12.79 10.45
C GLY A 61 -29.03 14.15 10.56
N ASP A 62 -30.36 14.18 10.43
CA ASP A 62 -31.13 15.41 10.29
C ASP A 62 -31.29 16.21 11.61
N GLU A 63 -31.66 17.48 11.49
CA GLU A 63 -31.91 18.37 12.63
C GLU A 63 -33.20 18.00 13.40
N GLU A 64 -33.15 17.89 14.73
CA GLU A 64 -34.17 18.47 15.64
C GLU A 64 -33.77 18.41 17.14
N GLY A 65 -34.07 19.48 17.90
CA GLY A 65 -34.75 19.29 19.20
C GLY A 65 -34.02 19.28 20.56
N VAL A 66 -33.26 20.34 20.91
CA VAL A 66 -33.23 21.00 22.25
C VAL A 66 -33.03 20.20 23.57
N GLY A 67 -31.96 20.56 24.32
CA GLY A 67 -31.89 20.61 25.80
C GLY A 67 -31.44 19.33 26.56
N ASP A 68 -30.97 19.39 27.81
CA ASP A 68 -30.44 20.49 28.66
C ASP A 68 -29.68 19.88 29.89
N GLU A 69 -28.92 20.69 30.63
CA GLU A 69 -28.18 20.45 31.91
C GLU A 69 -27.92 19.02 32.49
N GLY A 70 -26.67 18.78 32.91
CA GLY A 70 -26.32 17.68 33.85
C GLY A 70 -24.82 17.57 34.17
N VAL A 71 -24.43 17.63 35.46
CA VAL A 71 -23.02 17.59 35.92
C VAL A 71 -22.82 16.57 37.06
N GLY A 72 -21.70 15.83 37.01
CA GLY A 72 -21.26 14.85 38.01
C GLY A 72 -21.36 13.39 37.50
N GLY A 73 -20.58 12.43 38.00
CA GLY A 73 -19.49 12.53 38.99
C GLY A 73 -19.07 11.14 39.49
N ASP A 74 -17.76 10.91 39.56
CA ASP A 74 -17.01 9.87 40.28
C ASP A 74 -17.34 8.35 40.14
N ASP A 75 -16.33 7.61 39.68
CA ASP A 75 -15.87 6.27 40.11
C ASP A 75 -16.67 4.94 39.90
N GLU A 76 -15.85 3.87 39.84
CA GLU A 76 -16.12 2.41 39.90
C GLU A 76 -17.17 1.74 38.98
N GLU A 77 -16.69 1.05 37.93
CA GLU A 77 -16.91 -0.42 37.84
C GLU A 77 -15.81 -1.16 37.04
N GLN A 78 -15.20 -2.20 37.62
CA GLN A 78 -14.34 -3.16 36.88
C GLN A 78 -15.18 -4.32 36.33
N GLY A 79 -15.76 -4.15 35.12
CA GLY A 79 -16.79 -5.06 34.59
C GLY A 79 -16.48 -5.72 33.24
N LEU A 80 -15.77 -6.85 33.23
CA LEU A 80 -15.74 -7.87 32.15
C LEU A 80 -15.62 -7.36 30.69
N LEU A 81 -14.38 -7.19 30.20
CA LEU A 81 -14.08 -7.24 28.75
C LEU A 81 -14.26 -8.69 28.20
N ARG A 82 -15.51 -9.15 28.14
CA ARG A 82 -15.91 -10.47 27.68
C ARG A 82 -15.84 -10.57 26.15
N ASN A 83 -14.63 -10.82 25.65
CA ASN A 83 -14.29 -11.63 24.47
C ASN A 83 -15.50 -12.01 23.56
N ARG A 84 -16.03 -11.04 22.80
CA ARG A 84 -17.17 -11.26 21.88
C ARG A 84 -16.67 -11.92 20.59
N ARG A 85 -16.35 -13.23 20.67
CA ARG A 85 -16.21 -14.08 19.49
C ARG A 85 -17.53 -14.12 18.71
N SER A 86 -17.65 -13.26 17.71
CA SER A 86 -18.75 -13.21 16.75
C SER A 86 -18.78 -14.52 15.94
N HIS A 87 -19.62 -15.46 16.38
CA HIS A 87 -19.88 -16.71 15.65
C HIS A 87 -20.55 -16.41 14.30
N ARG A 88 -19.77 -16.14 13.26
CA ARG A 88 -20.24 -16.35 11.89
C ARG A 88 -20.22 -17.86 11.60
N ARG A 89 -21.40 -18.40 11.31
CA ARG A 89 -21.58 -19.80 10.91
C ARG A 89 -20.81 -20.04 9.60
N GLY A 90 -20.20 -21.21 9.47
CA GLY A 90 -19.54 -21.61 8.23
C GLY A 90 -20.55 -21.67 7.07
N GLY A 91 -20.31 -20.83 6.06
CA GLY A 91 -20.90 -20.94 4.73
C GLY A 91 -19.77 -21.19 3.74
N GLY A 92 -19.84 -22.29 2.99
CA GLY A 92 -18.81 -22.68 2.01
C GLY A 92 -18.84 -21.82 0.75
N GLY A 93 -18.39 -20.58 0.86
CA GLY A 93 -18.07 -19.70 -0.27
C GLY A 93 -16.61 -19.28 -0.17
N GLY A 94 -15.89 -19.31 -1.29
CA GLY A 94 -14.48 -18.90 -1.34
C GLY A 94 -14.33 -17.52 -0.73
N HIS A 95 -13.48 -17.41 0.31
CA HIS A 95 -13.18 -16.11 0.90
C HIS A 95 -12.25 -15.40 -0.07
N THR A 96 -12.80 -14.37 -0.69
CA THR A 96 -12.09 -13.50 -1.58
C THR A 96 -12.04 -12.15 -0.88
N GLY A 97 -10.83 -11.69 -0.54
CA GLY A 97 -10.56 -10.33 -0.10
C GLY A 97 -9.06 -10.00 -0.13
N GLY A 98 -8.74 -8.70 -0.08
CA GLY A 98 -7.39 -8.26 0.28
C GLY A 98 -7.19 -8.40 1.79
N ALA A 99 -5.94 -8.52 2.25
CA ALA A 99 -5.60 -8.54 3.68
C ALA A 99 -4.42 -7.63 3.99
N ALA A 100 -4.28 -7.21 5.25
CA ALA A 100 -3.18 -6.39 5.73
C ALA A 100 -2.39 -7.07 6.85
N VAL A 101 -1.06 -6.95 6.82
CA VAL A 101 -0.17 -7.21 7.95
C VAL A 101 0.55 -5.92 8.32
N CYS A 102 0.18 -5.34 9.45
CA CYS A 102 0.75 -4.09 9.94
C CYS A 102 0.56 -3.98 11.45
N CYS A 103 1.34 -3.09 12.08
CA CYS A 103 1.12 -2.71 13.47
C CYS A 103 0.80 -1.21 13.54
N PHE A 104 -0.27 -0.88 14.26
CA PHE A 104 -0.66 0.47 14.63
C PHE A 104 -0.47 0.66 16.15
N GLY A 105 -0.54 1.89 16.65
CA GLY A 105 -0.62 2.11 18.10
C GLY A 105 -2.00 1.71 18.62
N ASP A 106 -2.08 1.28 19.88
CA ASP A 106 -3.33 1.17 20.64
C ASP A 106 -3.83 2.61 20.97
N ASP A 107 -4.26 3.31 19.92
CA ASP A 107 -4.67 4.72 19.92
C ASP A 107 -5.74 4.99 18.85
N GLU A 108 -6.42 6.13 18.96
CA GLU A 108 -7.54 6.51 18.09
C GLU A 108 -7.18 6.50 16.59
N PHE A 109 -5.95 6.85 16.22
CA PHE A 109 -5.50 6.78 14.82
C PHE A 109 -5.35 5.34 14.35
N GLY A 110 -4.83 4.44 15.19
CA GLY A 110 -4.71 3.02 14.89
C GLY A 110 -6.08 2.34 14.76
N HIS A 111 -6.98 2.60 15.70
CA HIS A 111 -8.35 2.07 15.68
C HIS A 111 -9.13 2.60 14.46
N MET A 112 -9.01 3.89 14.14
CA MET A 112 -9.55 4.51 12.92
C MET A 112 -9.03 3.86 11.63
N LEU A 113 -7.73 3.59 11.53
CA LEU A 113 -7.15 2.93 10.35
C LEU A 113 -7.65 1.48 10.21
N ALA A 114 -7.70 0.72 11.29
CA ALA A 114 -8.29 -0.63 11.29
C ALA A 114 -9.78 -0.61 10.92
N ASP A 115 -10.52 0.41 11.36
CA ASP A 115 -11.91 0.64 10.96
C ASP A 115 -12.04 0.94 9.46
N ILE A 116 -11.14 1.74 8.88
CA ILE A 116 -11.10 2.02 7.44
C ILE A 116 -10.82 0.75 6.64
N LEU A 117 -9.88 -0.09 7.08
CA LEU A 117 -9.59 -1.40 6.48
C LEU A 117 -10.85 -2.28 6.48
N ARG A 118 -11.48 -2.48 7.65
CA ARG A 118 -12.70 -3.30 7.79
C ARG A 118 -13.90 -2.74 7.01
N LYS A 119 -14.13 -1.43 7.04
CA LYS A 119 -15.22 -0.76 6.30
C LYS A 119 -15.11 -0.95 4.78
N ASN A 120 -13.89 -1.16 4.27
CA ASN A 120 -13.65 -1.45 2.85
C ASN A 120 -13.50 -2.94 2.53
N GLY A 121 -13.61 -3.84 3.52
CA GLY A 121 -13.54 -5.29 3.30
C GLY A 121 -12.12 -5.85 3.15
N VAL A 122 -11.11 -5.17 3.71
CA VAL A 122 -9.78 -5.75 3.93
C VAL A 122 -9.84 -6.66 5.17
N GLU A 123 -9.31 -7.87 5.07
CA GLU A 123 -9.17 -8.81 6.19
C GLU A 123 -8.08 -8.32 7.16
N ASP A 124 -8.46 -8.11 8.43
CA ASP A 124 -7.61 -7.53 9.47
C ASP A 124 -7.00 -8.56 10.45
N GLU A 125 -7.00 -9.86 10.10
CA GLU A 125 -6.32 -10.94 10.88
C GLU A 125 -4.79 -10.78 11.00
N GLY A 126 -4.19 -9.80 10.32
CA GLY A 126 -2.78 -9.42 10.42
C GLY A 126 -2.56 -8.02 11.01
N VAL A 127 -3.60 -7.32 11.45
CA VAL A 127 -3.50 -5.99 12.07
C VAL A 127 -3.27 -6.14 13.57
N LEU A 128 -2.18 -5.54 14.06
CA LEU A 128 -1.77 -5.57 15.46
C LEU A 128 -1.74 -4.16 16.07
N PHE A 129 -1.80 -4.11 17.40
CA PHE A 129 -1.86 -2.87 18.19
C PHE A 129 -0.78 -2.86 19.27
N ASP A 130 0.21 -1.98 19.11
CA ASP A 130 1.31 -1.77 20.06
C ASP A 130 0.87 -0.84 21.20
N LYS A 131 1.18 -1.22 22.44
CA LYS A 131 0.75 -0.50 23.67
C LYS A 131 1.78 0.49 24.21
N HIS A 132 2.88 0.68 23.49
CA HIS A 132 4.06 1.44 23.91
C HIS A 132 4.47 2.48 22.85
N ALA A 133 4.28 2.18 21.57
CA ALA A 133 4.47 3.11 20.46
C ALA A 133 3.14 3.61 19.88
N ARG A 134 3.16 4.80 19.26
CA ARG A 134 1.99 5.42 18.61
C ARG A 134 1.89 5.02 17.14
N THR A 135 0.69 5.17 16.59
CA THR A 135 0.46 5.14 15.13
C THR A 135 1.30 6.22 14.44
N ALA A 136 1.94 5.86 13.31
CA ALA A 136 2.73 6.82 12.52
C ALA A 136 1.84 7.89 11.88
N LEU A 137 2.28 9.14 11.93
CA LEU A 137 1.64 10.26 11.25
C LEU A 137 2.62 10.91 10.26
N ALA A 138 2.12 11.69 9.30
CA ALA A 138 2.96 12.54 8.47
C ALA A 138 2.21 13.82 8.07
N PHE A 139 2.89 14.94 8.28
CA PHE A 139 2.53 16.28 7.83
C PHE A 139 2.60 16.34 6.30
N VAL A 140 1.48 16.48 5.58
CA VAL A 140 1.50 16.81 4.14
C VAL A 140 1.24 18.31 3.99
N THR A 141 2.23 19.06 3.49
CA THR A 141 2.08 20.49 3.18
C THR A 141 2.36 20.75 1.70
N LEU A 142 1.72 21.78 1.15
CA LEU A 142 1.99 22.29 -0.19
C LEU A 142 2.96 23.47 -0.09
N LYS A 143 4.09 23.37 -0.79
CA LYS A 143 5.05 24.46 -0.95
C LYS A 143 4.50 25.50 -1.93
N SER A 144 5.05 26.71 -1.90
CA SER A 144 4.64 27.84 -2.76
C SER A 144 4.87 27.61 -4.26
N ASN A 145 5.66 26.60 -4.65
CA ASN A 145 5.85 26.12 -6.02
C ASN A 145 4.89 24.97 -6.41
N GLY A 146 4.02 24.51 -5.50
CA GLY A 146 3.10 23.39 -5.71
C GLY A 146 3.66 22.00 -5.38
N GLU A 147 4.95 21.87 -5.04
CA GLU A 147 5.52 20.62 -4.55
C GLU A 147 4.95 20.23 -3.18
N ARG A 148 4.92 18.93 -2.85
CA ARG A 148 4.54 18.46 -1.51
C ARG A 148 5.75 18.21 -0.64
N GLU A 149 5.64 18.60 0.62
CA GLU A 149 6.56 18.18 1.68
C GLU A 149 5.87 17.12 2.57
N PHE A 150 6.61 16.09 2.95
CA PHE A 150 6.14 15.01 3.83
C PHE A 150 6.99 14.97 5.10
N MET A 151 6.41 15.40 6.22
CA MET A 151 7.08 15.47 7.54
C MET A 151 6.60 14.33 8.45
N PHE A 152 7.36 13.23 8.50
CA PHE A 152 6.97 12.01 9.21
C PHE A 152 7.20 12.07 10.72
N TYR A 153 6.14 11.85 11.50
CA TYR A 153 6.18 11.62 12.94
C TYR A 153 6.21 10.11 13.20
N ARG A 154 7.43 9.57 13.18
CA ARG A 154 7.69 8.12 13.10
C ARG A 154 8.98 7.73 13.84
N ASN A 155 9.02 7.86 15.17
CA ASN A 155 10.25 7.62 15.95
C ASN A 155 10.03 7.23 17.44
N PRO A 156 10.04 5.92 17.76
CA PRO A 156 9.54 4.85 16.92
C PRO A 156 8.00 4.86 16.91
N SER A 157 7.41 4.56 15.77
CA SER A 157 5.98 4.23 15.68
C SER A 157 5.77 2.72 15.73
N ALA A 158 4.54 2.26 15.97
CA ALA A 158 4.20 0.85 16.10
C ALA A 158 4.65 -0.03 14.90
N ASP A 159 4.59 0.49 13.68
CA ASP A 159 5.08 -0.21 12.47
C ASP A 159 6.61 -0.39 12.39
N MET A 160 7.36 0.32 13.24
CA MET A 160 8.79 0.07 13.42
C MET A 160 9.06 -1.03 14.46
N LEU A 161 8.05 -1.44 15.23
CA LEU A 161 8.19 -2.42 16.30
C LEU A 161 7.67 -3.83 15.94
N LEU A 162 6.87 -3.97 14.88
CA LEU A 162 6.41 -5.27 14.39
C LEU A 162 7.57 -6.23 14.12
N THR A 163 7.53 -7.42 14.72
CA THR A 163 8.59 -8.45 14.64
C THR A 163 8.20 -9.64 13.76
N GLU A 164 9.18 -10.44 13.34
CA GLU A 164 8.96 -11.68 12.58
C GLU A 164 8.05 -12.68 13.34
N SER A 165 8.21 -12.77 14.66
CA SER A 165 7.40 -13.61 15.56
C SER A 165 5.92 -13.23 15.64
N GLU A 166 5.55 -12.04 15.19
CA GLU A 166 4.18 -11.52 15.19
C GLU A 166 3.50 -11.66 13.82
N ILE A 167 4.25 -12.06 12.77
CA ILE A 167 3.69 -12.27 11.44
C ILE A 167 2.75 -13.49 11.46
N ASN A 168 1.48 -13.27 11.10
CA ASN A 168 0.52 -14.35 10.86
C ASN A 168 0.86 -15.09 9.55
N LEU A 169 1.84 -16.02 9.60
CA LEU A 169 2.26 -16.83 8.44
C LEU A 169 1.11 -17.67 7.83
N ASN A 170 0.03 -17.92 8.58
CA ASN A 170 -1.14 -18.64 8.05
C ASN A 170 -2.08 -17.72 7.26
N LEU A 171 -2.04 -16.40 7.48
CA LEU A 171 -2.63 -15.41 6.58
C LEU A 171 -1.81 -15.32 5.28
N ILE A 172 -0.46 -15.27 5.40
CA ILE A 172 0.45 -15.26 4.24
C ILE A 172 0.18 -16.44 3.30
N ARG A 173 0.09 -17.67 3.84
CA ARG A 173 -0.17 -18.91 3.09
C ARG A 173 -1.50 -18.98 2.34
N ARG A 174 -2.44 -18.07 2.61
CA ARG A 174 -3.73 -17.98 1.88
C ARG A 174 -3.67 -17.08 0.65
N ALA A 175 -2.61 -16.29 0.48
CA ALA A 175 -2.50 -15.29 -0.57
C ALA A 175 -1.96 -15.86 -1.89
N LYS A 176 -2.49 -15.37 -3.02
CA LYS A 176 -1.87 -15.54 -4.35
C LYS A 176 -0.65 -14.62 -4.53
N ILE A 177 -0.71 -13.42 -3.95
CA ILE A 177 0.30 -12.37 -4.09
C ILE A 177 0.58 -11.73 -2.73
N PHE A 178 1.86 -11.53 -2.42
CA PHE A 178 2.38 -10.73 -1.32
C PHE A 178 2.95 -9.42 -1.87
N HIS A 179 2.44 -8.28 -1.42
CA HIS A 179 2.88 -6.96 -1.82
C HIS A 179 3.57 -6.22 -0.67
N TYR A 180 4.76 -5.67 -0.96
CA TYR A 180 5.63 -4.98 -0.01
C TYR A 180 6.34 -3.79 -0.67
N GLY A 181 6.87 -2.89 0.16
CA GLY A 181 7.65 -1.73 -0.29
C GLY A 181 8.92 -1.51 0.52
N SER A 182 9.72 -0.49 0.18
CA SER A 182 11.12 -0.38 0.66
C SER A 182 11.30 -0.29 2.19
N ILE A 183 10.27 0.15 2.90
CA ILE A 183 10.25 0.31 4.36
C ILE A 183 10.03 -1.04 5.08
N SER A 184 9.70 -2.11 4.32
CA SER A 184 9.18 -3.38 4.81
C SER A 184 10.02 -4.57 4.38
N LEU A 185 10.90 -5.04 5.27
CA LEU A 185 11.88 -6.08 4.94
C LEU A 185 11.45 -7.47 5.47
N ILE A 186 10.45 -8.08 4.82
CA ILE A 186 10.08 -9.50 5.00
C ILE A 186 10.26 -10.25 3.68
N ALA A 187 11.18 -11.21 3.63
CA ALA A 187 11.29 -12.16 2.52
C ALA A 187 10.38 -13.38 2.75
N ALA A 188 9.06 -13.20 2.62
CA ALA A 188 8.05 -14.26 2.81
C ALA A 188 7.98 -15.24 1.63
N LYS A 189 9.13 -15.85 1.27
CA LYS A 189 9.31 -16.67 0.05
C LYS A 189 8.81 -18.11 0.23
N GLU A 190 7.50 -18.27 0.40
CA GLU A 190 6.85 -19.58 0.38
C GLU A 190 6.41 -20.00 -1.03
N ALA A 191 6.44 -21.31 -1.29
CA ALA A 191 6.22 -21.85 -2.63
C ALA A 191 4.77 -21.66 -3.09
N GLY A 192 4.59 -20.90 -4.18
CA GLY A 192 3.29 -20.65 -4.81
C GLY A 192 2.72 -19.24 -4.60
N ILE A 193 3.36 -18.41 -3.77
CA ILE A 193 3.01 -16.99 -3.61
C ILE A 193 3.85 -16.16 -4.57
N LEU A 194 3.21 -15.22 -5.29
CA LEU A 194 3.93 -14.22 -6.11
C LEU A 194 4.39 -13.04 -5.25
N LEU A 195 5.65 -12.64 -5.41
CA LEU A 195 6.25 -11.52 -4.68
C LEU A 195 6.20 -10.22 -5.50
N SER A 196 5.49 -9.21 -5.01
CA SER A 196 5.26 -7.93 -5.67
C SER A 196 5.92 -6.77 -4.91
N TYR A 197 6.74 -5.98 -5.60
CA TYR A 197 7.49 -4.89 -4.98
C TYR A 197 7.21 -3.54 -5.63
N ASP A 198 6.88 -2.54 -4.80
CA ASP A 198 6.97 -1.12 -5.14
C ASP A 198 7.88 -0.43 -4.10
N PRO A 199 9.11 0.01 -4.46
CA PRO A 199 9.99 0.71 -3.55
C PRO A 199 9.31 1.90 -2.86
N ASN A 200 8.40 2.60 -3.56
CA ASN A 200 7.61 3.75 -3.11
C ASN A 200 8.45 4.73 -2.25
N VAL A 201 9.57 5.19 -2.81
CA VAL A 201 10.69 5.76 -2.03
C VAL A 201 10.26 6.99 -1.21
N ARG A 202 10.68 7.02 0.07
CA ARG A 202 10.48 8.15 1.00
C ARG A 202 11.80 8.51 1.68
N LEU A 203 12.62 9.31 1.01
CA LEU A 203 13.96 9.70 1.49
C LEU A 203 14.02 10.21 2.95
N PRO A 204 13.03 10.97 3.49
CA PRO A 204 13.04 11.39 4.90
C PRO A 204 12.97 10.24 5.93
N LEU A 205 12.68 9.01 5.51
CA LEU A 205 12.66 7.82 6.37
C LEU A 205 13.99 7.04 6.36
N TRP A 206 15.01 7.51 5.62
CA TRP A 206 16.30 6.84 5.48
C TRP A 206 17.45 7.71 6.02
N PRO A 207 18.52 7.12 6.60
CA PRO A 207 19.68 7.89 7.09
C PRO A 207 20.45 8.64 6.00
N SER A 208 20.38 8.15 4.75
CA SER A 208 20.93 8.79 3.56
C SER A 208 20.32 8.19 2.30
N GLU A 209 20.49 8.85 1.15
CA GLU A 209 20.08 8.28 -0.14
C GLU A 209 20.79 6.96 -0.47
N ASP A 210 22.08 6.82 -0.15
CA ASP A 210 22.80 5.57 -0.45
C ASP A 210 22.33 4.44 0.48
N ALA A 211 22.01 4.73 1.74
CA ALA A 211 21.34 3.77 2.62
C ALA A 211 19.97 3.33 2.08
N ALA A 212 19.21 4.25 1.47
CA ALA A 212 17.96 3.93 0.78
C ALA A 212 18.18 3.05 -0.46
N ARG A 213 19.15 3.41 -1.32
CA ARG A 213 19.51 2.61 -2.52
C ARG A 213 19.95 1.20 -2.14
N ASP A 214 20.80 1.06 -1.13
CA ASP A 214 21.31 -0.24 -0.67
C ASP A 214 20.19 -1.06 -0.02
N GLY A 215 19.35 -0.44 0.81
CA GLY A 215 18.18 -1.07 1.40
C GLY A 215 17.19 -1.59 0.35
N ILE A 216 16.82 -0.76 -0.62
CA ILE A 216 15.94 -1.13 -1.74
C ILE A 216 16.55 -2.27 -2.58
N LYS A 217 17.86 -2.21 -2.87
CA LYS A 217 18.52 -3.23 -3.68
C LYS A 217 18.74 -4.55 -2.93
N SER A 218 18.79 -4.55 -1.61
CA SER A 218 19.03 -5.76 -0.80
C SER A 218 17.97 -6.86 -0.97
N ILE A 219 16.73 -6.48 -1.33
CA ILE A 219 15.57 -7.38 -1.54
C ILE A 219 15.07 -7.41 -2.99
N TRP A 220 15.76 -6.72 -3.91
CA TRP A 220 15.32 -6.53 -5.29
C TRP A 220 15.10 -7.86 -6.04
N ASN A 221 16.06 -8.77 -5.89
CA ASN A 221 16.09 -10.06 -6.58
C ASN A 221 15.10 -11.09 -6.01
N GLU A 222 14.34 -10.75 -4.97
CA GLU A 222 13.30 -11.60 -4.40
C GLU A 222 11.95 -11.45 -5.12
N ALA A 223 11.70 -10.32 -5.80
CA ALA A 223 10.41 -10.03 -6.41
C ALA A 223 10.15 -10.85 -7.69
N ASP A 224 8.93 -11.35 -7.85
CA ASP A 224 8.42 -11.86 -9.12
C ASP A 224 8.09 -10.71 -10.10
N PHE A 225 7.61 -9.58 -9.58
CA PHE A 225 7.36 -8.38 -10.39
C PHE A 225 7.53 -7.09 -9.60
N ILE A 226 8.02 -6.05 -10.29
CA ILE A 226 8.39 -4.76 -9.71
C ILE A 226 7.71 -3.62 -10.47
N LYS A 227 7.17 -2.64 -9.74
CA LYS A 227 6.82 -1.32 -10.28
C LYS A 227 7.76 -0.26 -9.68
N VAL A 228 8.14 0.72 -10.48
CA VAL A 228 8.86 1.95 -10.11
C VAL A 228 8.30 3.13 -10.90
N SER A 229 8.48 4.38 -10.45
CA SER A 229 8.34 5.55 -11.32
C SER A 229 9.62 5.82 -12.13
N ASP A 230 9.54 6.73 -13.10
CA ASP A 230 10.71 7.29 -13.78
C ASP A 230 11.67 8.00 -12.80
N ASP A 231 11.16 8.75 -11.83
CA ASP A 231 11.96 9.30 -10.71
C ASP A 231 12.70 8.19 -9.92
N GLU A 232 12.03 7.07 -9.64
CA GLU A 232 12.62 5.95 -8.90
C GLU A 232 13.68 5.21 -9.75
N VAL A 233 13.49 5.08 -11.07
CA VAL A 233 14.56 4.60 -11.97
C VAL A 233 15.76 5.55 -11.93
N ALA A 234 15.55 6.87 -12.06
CA ALA A 234 16.64 7.85 -12.00
C ALA A 234 17.40 7.78 -10.68
N PHE A 235 16.68 7.70 -9.55
CA PHE A 235 17.24 7.58 -8.21
C PHE A 235 18.05 6.29 -7.99
N LEU A 236 17.53 5.13 -8.43
CA LEU A 236 18.15 3.83 -8.20
C LEU A 236 19.34 3.55 -9.14
N THR A 237 19.32 4.10 -10.36
CA THR A 237 20.37 3.90 -11.36
C THR A 237 21.42 5.01 -11.37
N LYS A 238 21.09 6.20 -10.85
CA LYS A 238 21.83 7.46 -11.07
C LYS A 238 21.98 7.79 -12.57
N GLY A 239 21.00 7.36 -13.38
CA GLY A 239 20.98 7.48 -14.84
C GLY A 239 19.70 8.14 -15.39
N ASP A 240 19.59 8.16 -16.72
CA ASP A 240 18.49 8.76 -17.46
C ASP A 240 17.32 7.74 -17.59
N PRO A 241 16.16 7.98 -16.95
CA PRO A 241 15.07 7.01 -16.89
C PRO A 241 14.32 6.86 -18.23
N THR A 242 14.58 7.70 -19.23
CA THR A 242 14.01 7.56 -20.57
C THR A 242 14.73 6.48 -21.39
N LYS A 243 15.98 6.14 -21.03
CA LYS A 243 16.81 5.17 -21.74
C LYS A 243 16.51 3.74 -21.33
N GLU A 244 16.35 2.87 -22.33
CA GLU A 244 15.99 1.48 -22.11
C GLU A 244 17.11 0.68 -21.42
N ASP A 245 18.37 0.92 -21.78
CA ASP A 245 19.54 0.29 -21.16
C ASP A 245 19.70 0.67 -19.68
N VAL A 246 19.29 1.90 -19.30
CA VAL A 246 19.24 2.33 -17.91
C VAL A 246 18.13 1.61 -17.15
N VAL A 247 16.92 1.52 -17.70
CA VAL A 247 15.81 0.77 -17.08
C VAL A 247 16.14 -0.71 -16.95
N LEU A 248 16.68 -1.34 -17.99
CA LEU A 248 17.05 -2.75 -18.00
C LEU A 248 18.25 -3.08 -17.10
N SER A 249 18.99 -2.09 -16.58
CA SER A 249 19.98 -2.33 -15.51
C SER A 249 19.34 -2.76 -14.18
N LEU A 250 18.01 -2.62 -14.05
CA LEU A 250 17.21 -3.13 -12.93
C LEU A 250 16.61 -4.53 -13.18
N TRP A 251 16.85 -5.13 -14.35
CA TRP A 251 16.34 -6.45 -14.71
C TRP A 251 17.25 -7.58 -14.19
N PHE A 252 16.66 -8.70 -13.78
CA PHE A 252 17.36 -9.93 -13.37
C PHE A 252 16.62 -11.18 -13.85
N GLU A 253 17.28 -12.33 -13.93
CA GLU A 253 16.75 -13.52 -14.63
C GLU A 253 15.46 -14.11 -14.01
N GLY A 254 15.25 -13.92 -12.71
CA GLY A 254 14.04 -14.36 -12.00
C GLY A 254 12.83 -13.44 -12.17
N LEU A 255 13.02 -12.20 -12.64
CA LEU A 255 11.96 -11.20 -12.76
C LEU A 255 11.01 -11.58 -13.91
N LYS A 256 9.70 -11.56 -13.65
CA LYS A 256 8.66 -11.84 -14.65
C LYS A 256 8.22 -10.57 -15.38
N LEU A 257 8.13 -9.46 -14.64
CA LEU A 257 7.61 -8.18 -15.12
C LEU A 257 8.26 -6.99 -14.36
N LEU A 258 8.79 -6.04 -15.12
CA LEU A 258 9.22 -4.73 -14.63
C LEU A 258 8.33 -3.66 -15.26
N ILE A 259 7.79 -2.76 -14.45
CA ILE A 259 6.97 -1.62 -14.88
C ILE A 259 7.63 -0.31 -14.46
N VAL A 260 7.64 0.66 -15.37
CA VAL A 260 7.96 2.06 -15.07
C VAL A 260 6.71 2.90 -15.31
N THR A 261 6.21 3.59 -14.28
CA THR A 261 5.09 4.54 -14.41
C THR A 261 5.62 5.93 -14.73
N ASP A 262 5.19 6.49 -15.86
CA ASP A 262 5.69 7.74 -16.47
C ASP A 262 4.70 8.92 -16.26
N GLY A 263 3.99 8.92 -15.13
CA GLY A 263 2.97 9.90 -14.78
C GLY A 263 1.79 9.93 -15.76
N GLU A 264 1.40 11.12 -16.22
CA GLU A 264 0.34 11.33 -17.23
C GLU A 264 0.57 10.54 -18.54
N LYS A 265 1.82 10.20 -18.85
CA LYS A 265 2.18 9.43 -20.05
C LYS A 265 1.81 7.96 -19.93
N GLY A 266 1.40 7.46 -18.75
CA GLY A 266 1.02 6.07 -18.51
C GLY A 266 2.17 5.24 -17.97
N CYS A 267 2.49 4.13 -18.63
CA CYS A 267 3.55 3.22 -18.18
C CYS A 267 4.27 2.48 -19.31
N ARG A 268 5.54 2.18 -19.08
CA ARG A 268 6.36 1.20 -19.83
C ARG A 268 6.39 -0.14 -19.11
N TYR A 269 6.47 -1.24 -19.85
CA TYR A 269 6.54 -2.60 -19.33
C TYR A 269 7.62 -3.41 -20.04
N PHE A 270 8.25 -4.32 -19.29
CA PHE A 270 9.31 -5.21 -19.75
C PHE A 270 9.09 -6.61 -19.15
N THR A 271 9.15 -7.65 -19.99
CA THR A 271 9.17 -9.07 -19.60
C THR A 271 10.31 -9.79 -20.31
N LYS A 272 10.54 -11.08 -20.00
CA LYS A 272 11.53 -11.92 -20.71
C LYS A 272 11.19 -12.15 -22.19
N GLY A 273 9.93 -11.94 -22.61
CA GLY A 273 9.46 -12.21 -23.98
C GLY A 273 9.03 -10.99 -24.79
N PHE A 274 8.57 -9.91 -24.14
CA PHE A 274 8.01 -8.73 -24.79
C PHE A 274 8.18 -7.46 -23.93
N LYS A 275 8.11 -6.30 -24.57
CA LYS A 275 8.23 -4.98 -23.93
C LYS A 275 7.44 -3.94 -24.72
N GLY A 276 7.02 -2.86 -24.06
CA GLY A 276 6.28 -1.80 -24.73
C GLY A 276 5.80 -0.72 -23.75
N SER A 277 4.74 -0.02 -24.14
CA SER A 277 4.08 0.96 -23.30
C SER A 277 2.57 0.97 -23.49
N VAL A 278 1.86 1.37 -22.43
CA VAL A 278 0.44 1.70 -22.46
C VAL A 278 0.31 3.14 -22.01
N ALA A 279 -0.10 4.02 -22.92
CA ALA A 279 -0.21 5.43 -22.57
C ALA A 279 -1.36 5.69 -21.56
N GLY A 280 -1.24 6.76 -20.78
CA GLY A 280 -2.18 7.15 -19.73
C GLY A 280 -3.51 7.73 -20.25
N TYR A 281 -4.24 8.36 -19.34
CA TYR A 281 -5.55 8.98 -19.58
C TYR A 281 -5.53 10.44 -19.12
N SER A 282 -6.05 11.36 -19.95
CA SER A 282 -6.12 12.77 -19.60
C SER A 282 -7.25 13.04 -18.62
N VAL A 283 -6.92 13.58 -17.45
CA VAL A 283 -7.87 13.85 -16.35
C VAL A 283 -7.58 15.19 -15.68
N LYS A 284 -8.60 15.79 -15.05
CA LYS A 284 -8.41 17.00 -14.24
C LYS A 284 -7.82 16.62 -12.88
N THR A 285 -6.49 16.53 -12.82
CA THR A 285 -5.74 16.31 -11.58
C THR A 285 -6.02 17.41 -10.55
N VAL A 286 -6.28 16.97 -9.31
CA VAL A 286 -6.47 17.75 -8.09
C VAL A 286 -5.41 17.36 -7.04
N ASP A 287 -5.15 16.06 -6.87
CA ASP A 287 -4.19 15.54 -5.91
C ASP A 287 -3.64 14.18 -6.35
N THR A 288 -2.36 14.13 -6.75
CA THR A 288 -1.67 12.89 -7.17
C THR A 288 -1.38 11.89 -6.05
N THR A 289 -1.72 12.18 -4.78
CA THR A 289 -1.42 11.30 -3.64
C THR A 289 -2.20 9.99 -3.75
N GLY A 290 -1.50 8.86 -3.74
CA GLY A 290 -2.10 7.53 -3.89
C GLY A 290 -2.26 7.05 -5.34
N ALA A 291 -1.93 7.85 -6.36
CA ALA A 291 -2.08 7.43 -7.77
C ALA A 291 -1.22 6.20 -8.12
N GLY A 292 0.00 6.10 -7.56
CA GLY A 292 0.84 4.89 -7.65
C GLY A 292 0.25 3.70 -6.92
N ASP A 293 -0.23 3.89 -5.69
CA ASP A 293 -0.87 2.86 -4.86
C ASP A 293 -2.15 2.32 -5.54
N ALA A 294 -2.90 3.18 -6.24
CA ALA A 294 -4.09 2.84 -7.03
C ALA A 294 -3.74 2.03 -8.29
N PHE A 295 -2.68 2.42 -9.01
CA PHE A 295 -2.14 1.67 -10.16
C PHE A 295 -1.68 0.28 -9.71
N VAL A 296 -0.90 0.20 -8.63
CA VAL A 296 -0.41 -1.06 -8.05
C VAL A 296 -1.59 -1.93 -7.60
N GLY A 297 -2.56 -1.37 -6.88
CA GLY A 297 -3.77 -2.08 -6.48
C GLY A 297 -4.49 -2.71 -7.68
N ALA A 298 -4.73 -1.95 -8.74
CA ALA A 298 -5.37 -2.42 -9.97
C ALA A 298 -4.55 -3.47 -10.76
N LEU A 299 -3.22 -3.40 -10.71
CA LEU A 299 -2.32 -4.39 -11.29
C LEU A 299 -2.35 -5.71 -10.50
N LEU A 300 -2.18 -5.65 -9.17
CA LEU A 300 -2.25 -6.80 -8.25
C LEU A 300 -3.56 -7.57 -8.45
N VAL A 301 -4.67 -6.84 -8.50
CA VAL A 301 -6.03 -7.30 -8.80
C VAL A 301 -6.14 -8.06 -10.13
N SER A 302 -5.38 -7.64 -11.14
CA SER A 302 -5.44 -8.24 -12.48
C SER A 302 -4.63 -9.54 -12.53
N ILE A 303 -3.42 -9.51 -11.98
CA ILE A 303 -2.54 -10.68 -11.86
C ILE A 303 -3.17 -11.76 -10.95
N ALA A 304 -3.87 -11.37 -9.88
CA ALA A 304 -4.54 -12.30 -8.98
C ALA A 304 -5.73 -13.05 -9.64
N LYS A 305 -6.34 -12.47 -10.69
CA LYS A 305 -7.36 -13.15 -11.50
C LYS A 305 -6.73 -14.09 -12.53
N ASP A 306 -5.64 -13.67 -13.18
CA ASP A 306 -5.05 -14.34 -14.32
C ASP A 306 -3.53 -14.10 -14.38
N ASP A 307 -2.74 -15.09 -13.98
CA ASP A 307 -1.28 -15.03 -13.99
C ASP A 307 -0.67 -15.21 -15.39
N SER A 308 -1.46 -15.64 -16.38
CA SER A 308 -0.99 -15.73 -17.78
C SER A 308 -0.71 -14.36 -18.42
N ILE A 309 -1.06 -13.28 -17.73
CA ILE A 309 -0.57 -11.90 -17.99
C ILE A 309 0.95 -11.86 -18.15
N PHE A 310 1.72 -12.68 -17.41
CA PHE A 310 3.19 -12.70 -17.54
C PHE A 310 3.70 -13.29 -18.87
N GLN A 311 2.85 -13.99 -19.64
CA GLN A 311 3.21 -14.59 -20.94
C GLN A 311 2.31 -14.14 -22.10
N ASN A 312 1.31 -13.29 -21.85
CA ASN A 312 0.39 -12.76 -22.87
C ASN A 312 0.39 -11.22 -22.83
N GLU A 313 0.97 -10.60 -23.87
CA GLU A 313 1.10 -9.15 -23.97
C GLU A 313 -0.27 -8.44 -24.09
N GLU A 314 -1.27 -9.04 -24.75
CA GLU A 314 -2.61 -8.47 -24.88
C GLU A 314 -3.26 -8.31 -23.50
N LYS A 315 -3.29 -9.39 -22.71
CA LYS A 315 -3.79 -9.36 -21.32
C LYS A 315 -3.01 -8.42 -20.42
N LEU A 316 -1.68 -8.34 -20.56
CA LEU A 316 -0.89 -7.37 -19.81
C LEU A 316 -1.28 -5.93 -20.18
N ARG A 317 -1.49 -5.64 -21.46
CA ARG A 317 -1.87 -4.29 -21.92
C ARG A 317 -3.27 -3.89 -21.46
N GLU A 318 -4.21 -4.84 -21.39
CA GLU A 318 -5.53 -4.63 -20.75
C GLU A 318 -5.39 -4.32 -19.25
N ALA A 319 -4.61 -5.12 -18.52
CA ALA A 319 -4.35 -4.91 -17.09
C ALA A 319 -3.66 -3.56 -16.80
N LEU A 320 -2.70 -3.16 -17.64
CA LEU A 320 -2.01 -1.87 -17.54
C LEU A 320 -2.89 -0.69 -17.97
N ALA A 321 -3.82 -0.87 -18.92
CA ALA A 321 -4.81 0.16 -19.25
C ALA A 321 -5.78 0.39 -18.09
N PHE A 322 -6.27 -0.69 -17.47
CA PHE A 322 -7.06 -0.64 -16.23
C PHE A 322 -6.29 0.02 -15.08
N ALA A 323 -5.00 -0.33 -14.89
CA ALA A 323 -4.15 0.27 -13.86
C ALA A 323 -3.88 1.77 -14.10
N ASN A 324 -3.60 2.18 -15.34
CA ASN A 324 -3.48 3.59 -15.72
C ASN A 324 -4.77 4.36 -15.46
N ALA A 325 -5.93 3.79 -15.80
CA ALA A 325 -7.23 4.40 -15.52
C ALA A 325 -7.48 4.52 -14.01
N CYS A 326 -7.10 3.51 -13.22
CA CYS A 326 -7.21 3.57 -11.76
C CYS A 326 -6.31 4.67 -11.14
N GLY A 327 -5.04 4.75 -11.57
CA GLY A 327 -4.11 5.80 -11.15
C GLY A 327 -4.58 7.19 -11.55
N ALA A 328 -5.12 7.35 -12.77
CA ALA A 328 -5.66 8.62 -13.25
C ALA A 328 -6.90 9.09 -12.47
N ILE A 329 -7.91 8.23 -12.25
CA ILE A 329 -9.10 8.64 -11.50
C ILE A 329 -8.73 8.99 -10.05
N CYS A 330 -7.75 8.29 -9.46
CA CYS A 330 -7.22 8.60 -8.14
C CYS A 330 -6.64 10.03 -8.05
N THR A 331 -6.22 10.68 -9.15
CA THR A 331 -5.74 12.07 -9.08
C THR A 331 -6.86 13.11 -8.96
N THR A 332 -8.12 12.74 -9.19
CA THR A 332 -9.23 13.69 -9.39
C THR A 332 -9.87 14.22 -8.10
N GLN A 333 -9.51 13.64 -6.94
CA GLN A 333 -10.04 14.00 -5.62
C GLN A 333 -8.90 14.07 -4.59
N LYS A 334 -9.09 14.81 -3.48
CA LYS A 334 -8.07 14.93 -2.42
C LYS A 334 -7.97 13.67 -1.55
N GLY A 335 -6.75 13.25 -1.26
CA GLY A 335 -6.41 12.13 -0.39
C GLY A 335 -6.54 10.75 -1.06
N ALA A 336 -5.53 9.90 -0.86
CA ALA A 336 -5.41 8.60 -1.52
C ALA A 336 -6.65 7.69 -1.36
N ILE A 337 -7.05 7.41 -0.12
CA ILE A 337 -8.11 6.43 0.16
C ILE A 337 -9.50 6.87 -0.37
N PRO A 338 -9.98 8.11 -0.15
CA PRO A 338 -11.26 8.57 -0.71
C PRO A 338 -11.29 8.61 -2.25
N ALA A 339 -10.16 8.92 -2.89
CA ALA A 339 -10.07 9.08 -4.34
C ALA A 339 -10.05 7.77 -5.15
N LEU A 340 -9.87 6.62 -4.50
CA LEU A 340 -9.74 5.34 -5.19
C LEU A 340 -11.00 4.97 -5.99
N PRO A 341 -10.88 4.63 -7.28
CA PRO A 341 -12.03 4.29 -8.12
C PRO A 341 -12.57 2.89 -7.86
N THR A 342 -13.84 2.66 -8.17
CA THR A 342 -14.38 1.31 -8.36
C THR A 342 -13.89 0.72 -9.69
N THR A 343 -14.08 -0.58 -9.87
CA THR A 343 -13.79 -1.25 -11.14
C THR A 343 -14.68 -0.76 -12.28
N ALA A 344 -15.89 -0.25 -11.99
CA ALA A 344 -16.77 0.32 -13.00
C ALA A 344 -16.24 1.66 -13.53
N ASP A 345 -15.84 2.58 -12.64
CA ASP A 345 -15.34 3.91 -13.01
C ASP A 345 -14.10 3.82 -13.92
N ALA A 346 -13.18 2.91 -13.57
CA ALA A 346 -11.97 2.66 -14.35
C ALA A 346 -12.26 2.02 -15.71
N LEU A 347 -13.19 1.05 -15.79
CA LEU A 347 -13.60 0.47 -17.08
C LEU A 347 -14.37 1.48 -17.96
N GLU A 348 -15.13 2.40 -17.38
CA GLU A 348 -15.77 3.48 -18.13
C GLU A 348 -14.71 4.42 -18.73
N LEU A 349 -13.70 4.83 -17.95
CA LEU A 349 -12.59 5.64 -18.47
C LEU A 349 -11.81 4.91 -19.58
N VAL A 350 -11.53 3.61 -19.42
CA VAL A 350 -10.92 2.79 -20.49
C VAL A 350 -11.79 2.80 -21.76
N GLY A 351 -13.11 2.65 -21.63
CA GLY A 351 -14.04 2.61 -22.76
C GLY A 351 -14.29 3.96 -23.44
N ARG A 352 -14.10 5.08 -22.75
CA ARG A 352 -14.24 6.44 -23.30
C ARG A 352 -13.08 6.85 -24.23
N GLY A 353 -11.93 6.20 -24.14
CA GLY A 353 -10.72 6.60 -24.86
C GLY A 353 -9.78 7.49 -24.03
N LYS A 354 -8.88 8.21 -24.71
CA LYS A 354 -7.78 9.00 -24.09
C LYS A 354 -7.92 10.50 -24.36
#